data_AF-A0A0Q9WXV3-F1
#
_entry.id   AF-A0A0Q9WXV3-F1
#
_cell.length_a   1.000
_cell.length_b   1.000
_cell.length_c   1.000
_cell.angle_alpha   90.00
_cell.angle_beta   90.00
_cell.angle_gamma   90.00
#
_symmetry.space_group_name_H-M   'P 1'
#
loop_
_entity.id
_entity.type
_entity.pdbx_description
1 polymer ?
#
loop_
_entity_poly.entity_id
_entity_poly.type
_entity_poly.pdbx_seq_one_letter_code
_entity_poly.pdbx_strand_id
1 'polypeptide(L)' 'MIGIQTVRCNYHGQLLPHAEHCRFYWTCVENCPVLGFCELGKWFNRVKYVCDFPWNVNNCPVNVD' A
#
# COMPACT_ATOMS: atom_id res chain seq x y z
N MET A 1 -0.96 17.26 -15.29
CA MET A 1 -1.08 15.80 -15.44
C MET A 1 -0.48 15.19 -14.18
N ILE A 2 -1.30 14.96 -13.15
CA ILE A 2 -0.85 14.46 -11.84
C ILE A 2 -1.09 12.94 -11.84
N GLY A 3 -0.11 12.17 -11.35
CA GLY A 3 0.07 10.74 -11.60
C GLY A 3 -1.11 9.86 -11.23
N ILE A 4 -1.72 9.23 -12.23
CA ILE A 4 -2.60 8.08 -12.04
C ILE A 4 -1.71 6.83 -12.11
N GLN A 5 -1.33 6.32 -10.94
CA GLN A 5 -0.90 4.93 -10.80
C GLN A 5 -2.08 4.07 -11.27
N THR A 6 -1.94 3.36 -12.39
CA THR A 6 -2.98 2.43 -12.84
C THR A 6 -2.91 1.17 -11.98
N VAL A 7 -3.56 1.20 -10.81
CA VAL A 7 -3.67 0.04 -9.92
C VAL A 7 -4.54 -1.01 -10.61
N ARG A 8 -3.98 -2.19 -10.86
CA ARG A 8 -4.68 -3.31 -11.49
C ARG A 8 -4.88 -4.43 -10.48
N CYS A 9 -6.15 -4.70 -10.19
CA CYS A 9 -6.55 -5.82 -9.36
C CYS A 9 -6.54 -7.13 -10.18
N ASN A 10 -6.05 -8.19 -9.57
CA ASN A 10 -6.05 -9.53 -10.17
C ASN A 10 -7.12 -10.44 -9.53
N TYR A 11 -7.36 -10.30 -8.23
CA TYR A 11 -8.38 -11.07 -7.50
C TYR A 11 -8.89 -10.31 -6.26
N HIS A 12 -10.09 -10.65 -5.80
CA HIS A 12 -10.69 -10.10 -4.58
C HIS A 12 -9.82 -10.40 -3.36
N GLY A 13 -9.53 -9.39 -2.54
CA GLY A 13 -8.66 -9.48 -1.37
C GLY A 13 -7.17 -9.27 -1.65
N GLN A 14 -6.77 -9.05 -2.90
CA GLN A 14 -5.39 -8.69 -3.21
C GLN A 14 -5.03 -7.35 -2.55
N LEU A 15 -3.87 -7.32 -1.88
CA LEU A 15 -3.28 -6.09 -1.35
C LEU A 15 -2.15 -5.63 -2.26
N LEU A 16 -2.12 -4.34 -2.59
CA LEU A 16 -1.08 -3.73 -3.43
C LEU A 16 -0.49 -2.53 -2.70
N PRO A 17 0.83 -2.33 -2.74
CA PRO A 17 1.43 -1.16 -2.14
C PRO A 17 1.06 0.10 -2.91
N HIS A 18 0.85 1.20 -2.19
CA HIS A 18 0.82 2.52 -2.80
C HIS A 18 2.26 2.91 -3.21
N ALA A 19 2.50 3.42 -4.42
CA ALA A 19 3.90 3.67 -4.81
C ALA A 19 4.57 4.77 -3.97
N GLU A 20 3.83 5.81 -3.60
CA GLU A 20 4.38 6.98 -2.90
C GLU A 20 4.23 6.83 -1.38
N HIS A 21 3.02 6.91 -0.82
CA HIS A 21 2.81 6.90 0.63
C HIS A 21 3.01 5.54 1.32
N CYS A 22 3.91 5.47 2.31
CA CYS A 22 4.19 4.25 3.08
C CYS A 22 3.03 3.74 3.94
N ARG A 23 2.13 4.63 4.35
CA ARG A 23 0.96 4.27 5.14
C ARG A 23 -0.18 3.70 4.29
N PHE A 24 -0.15 3.96 2.99
CA PHE A 24 -1.27 3.64 2.10
C PHE A 24 -1.02 2.31 1.37
N TYR A 25 -2.12 1.62 1.12
CA TYR A 25 -2.16 0.43 0.29
C TYR A 25 -3.51 0.37 -0.42
N TRP A 26 -3.60 -0.45 -1.45
CA TRP A 26 -4.85 -0.74 -2.13
C TRP A 26 -5.35 -2.12 -1.72
N THR A 27 -6.63 -2.23 -1.38
CA THR A 27 -7.30 -3.52 -1.26
C THR A 27 -8.23 -3.69 -2.45
N CYS A 28 -8.16 -4.84 -3.11
CA CYS A 28 -9.01 -5.13 -4.25
C CYS A 28 -10.33 -5.72 -3.76
N VAL A 29 -11.42 -4.99 -3.92
CA VAL A 29 -12.77 -5.51 -3.72
C VAL A 29 -13.29 -5.91 -5.09
N GLU A 30 -13.31 -7.21 -5.35
CA GLU A 30 -13.51 -7.77 -6.70
C GLU A 30 -12.40 -7.29 -7.63
N ASN A 31 -12.71 -6.48 -8.64
CA ASN A 31 -11.73 -5.90 -9.57
C ASN A 31 -11.50 -4.39 -9.34
N CYS A 32 -12.07 -3.84 -8.26
CA CYS A 32 -11.99 -2.42 -7.94
C CYS A 32 -10.93 -2.17 -6.85
N PRO A 33 -9.87 -1.40 -7.13
CA PRO A 33 -8.91 -1.01 -6.10
C PRO A 33 -9.54 0.04 -5.18
N VAL A 34 -9.51 -0.23 -3.88
CA VAL A 34 -10.00 0.66 -2.82
C VAL A 34 -8.82 1.09 -1.96
N LEU A 35 -8.68 2.39 -1.71
CA LEU A 35 -7.58 2.92 -0.90
C LEU A 35 -7.78 2.56 0.58
N GLY A 36 -6.79 1.92 1.17
CA GLY A 36 -6.69 1.62 2.60
C GLY A 36 -5.48 2.31 3.22
N PHE A 37 -5.49 2.41 4.54
CA PHE A 37 -4.42 2.99 5.33
C PHE A 37 -4.11 2.12 6.55
N CYS A 38 -2.83 2.03 6.89
CA CYS A 38 -2.40 1.38 8.11
C CYS A 38 -2.74 2.21 9.35
N GLU A 39 -2.78 1.55 10.51
CA GLU A 39 -3.00 2.25 11.78
C GLU A 39 -1.93 3.32 12.04
N LEU A 40 -2.23 4.24 12.95
CA LEU A 40 -1.30 5.31 13.30
C LEU A 40 0.04 4.74 13.80
N GLY A 41 1.14 5.13 13.15
CA GLY A 41 2.49 4.70 13.51
C GLY A 41 2.95 3.43 12.81
N LYS A 42 2.17 2.88 11.86
CA LYS A 42 2.56 1.72 11.06
C LYS A 42 2.63 2.03 9.57
N TRP A 43 3.45 1.26 8.86
CA TRP A 43 3.62 1.31 7.41
C TRP A 43 3.24 -0.02 6.78
N PHE A 44 2.82 0.03 5.52
CA PHE A 44 2.49 -1.17 4.77
C PHE A 44 3.77 -1.89 4.34
N ASN A 45 4.00 -3.08 4.90
CA ASN A 45 5.10 -3.94 4.51
C ASN A 45 4.79 -4.59 3.16
N ARG A 46 5.45 -4.10 2.10
CA ARG A 46 5.22 -4.53 0.70
C ARG A 46 5.66 -5.97 0.38
N VAL A 47 6.30 -6.67 1.32
CA VAL A 47 6.77 -8.06 1.19
C VAL A 47 5.85 -9.00 1.95
N LYS A 48 5.47 -8.63 3.17
CA LYS A 48 4.57 -9.42 4.02
C LYS A 48 3.09 -9.13 3.77
N TYR A 49 2.77 -8.06 3.04
CA TYR A 49 1.42 -7.56 2.80
C TYR A 49 0.61 -7.29 4.09
N VAL A 50 1.27 -6.72 5.10
CA VAL A 50 0.66 -6.37 6.40
C VAL A 50 1.14 -5.00 6.87
N CYS A 51 0.37 -4.36 7.76
CA CYS A 51 0.81 -3.16 8.46
C CYS A 51 1.79 -3.54 9.59
N ASP A 52 3.00 -3.02 9.52
CA ASP A 52 4.09 -3.31 10.46
C ASP A 52 4.72 -1.99 10.95
N PHE A 53 5.50 -2.04 12.01
CA PHE A 53 6.20 -0.86 12.50
C PHE A 53 7.27 -0.39 11.50
N PRO A 54 7.54 0.93 11.38
CA PRO A 54 8.47 1.47 10.39
C PRO A 54 9.87 0.83 10.41
N TRP A 55 10.40 0.49 11.59
CA TRP A 55 11.70 -0.17 11.74
C TRP A 55 11.75 -1.62 11.22
N ASN A 56 10.59 -2.21 10.89
CA ASN A 56 10.46 -3.53 10.26
C ASN A 56 10.19 -3.44 8.74
N VAL A 57 10.07 -2.24 8.18
CA VAL A 57 9.64 -1.97 6.79
C VAL A 57 10.77 -1.26 6.03
N ASN A 58 11.63 -2.04 5.37
CA ASN A 58 12.77 -1.51 4.58
C ASN A 58 12.44 -1.33 3.09
N ASN A 59 11.21 -1.63 2.71
CA ASN A 59 10.73 -1.75 1.34
C ASN A 59 9.71 -0.66 0.99
N CYS A 60 9.76 0.47 1.69
CA CYS A 60 9.08 1.69 1.30
C CYS A 60 10.09 2.71 0.74
N PRO A 61 9.75 3.50 -0.29
CA PRO A 61 10.61 4.56 -0.81
C PRO A 61 11.02 5.54 0.28
N VAL A 62 12.29 5.92 0.24
CA VAL A 62 12.90 6.83 1.21
C VAL A 62 12.35 8.25 0.99
N ASN A 63 12.04 8.95 2.08
CA ASN A 63 11.49 10.32 2.10
C ASN A 63 10.03 10.47 1.62
N VAL A 64 9.20 9.45 1.80
CA VAL A 64 7.78 9.53 1.44
C VAL A 64 6.89 9.08 2.59
N ASP A 65 6.58 10.03 3.47
CA ASP A 65 5.54 9.92 4.51
C ASP A 65 4.35 10.80 4.13
#